data_AF-A0A7C6VYD9-F1
#
_entry.id   AF-A0A7C6VYD9-F1
#
_cell.length_a   1.000
_cell.length_b   1.000
_cell.length_c   1.000
_cell.angle_alpha   90.00
_cell.angle_beta   90.00
_cell.angle_gamma   90.00
#
_symmetry.space_group_name_H-M   'P 1'
#
loop_
_entity.id
_entity.type
_entity.pdbx_description
1 polymer ?
#
loop_
_entity_poly.entity_id
_entity_poly.type
_entity_poly.pdbx_seq_one_letter_code
_entity_poly.pdbx_strand_id
1 'polypeptide(L)'
;MPQIVTGQFPGARLRRLRRDEFSRRLVRETVLTVADLIQPLFVIEGWKQREPVASMPGVERLTIDELLREAETLAKLGVPAVALFPVTPPEAKSLDAVAAYDPEGLAQRAVRALKAHLPELGVITDVALDPFTSHGQDGLIDESGYVLNDETVSVLVRQALSHAEAGADIVAPSDMMDGRIGAIREALESNDFIHTRILAYSAKYASSFYGPFRDAVGSAGALGKGNKYGYQMDPANSDEALREVAMDLEEGADIVMIKPGLPYLDIVRRVRDQFAVPTFVYQVSGEYAMLRAAARNGWLDERAVVMESLLAIKRAGADAILTYFAGQVAAWLRQG
;
A
#
# COMPACT_ATOMS: atom_id res chain seq x y z
N MET A 1 -9.34 -30.24 -3.67
CA MET A 1 -7.86 -30.16 -3.68
C MET A 1 -7.34 -30.90 -4.90
N PRO A 2 -6.38 -30.35 -5.67
CA PRO A 2 -5.74 -31.11 -6.73
C PRO A 2 -5.12 -32.37 -6.11
N GLN A 3 -5.41 -33.53 -6.70
CA GLN A 3 -4.80 -34.78 -6.29
C GLN A 3 -3.31 -34.65 -6.61
N ILE A 4 -2.46 -34.51 -5.59
CA ILE A 4 -1.02 -34.36 -5.80
C ILE A 4 -0.51 -35.67 -6.39
N VAL A 5 -0.30 -35.71 -7.70
CA VAL A 5 0.30 -36.86 -8.37
C VAL A 5 1.76 -36.91 -7.94
N THR A 6 2.10 -37.87 -7.09
CA THR A 6 3.49 -38.13 -6.70
C THR A 6 3.97 -39.39 -7.42
N GLY A 7 5.12 -39.30 -8.09
CA GLY A 7 5.89 -40.50 -8.41
C GLY A 7 6.72 -40.93 -7.19
N GLN A 8 7.02 -42.21 -7.06
CA GLN A 8 7.84 -42.73 -5.95
C GLN A 8 9.34 -42.65 -6.25
N PHE A 9 10.17 -42.41 -5.24
CA PHE A 9 11.62 -42.57 -5.37
C PHE A 9 11.97 -44.06 -5.59
N PRO A 10 12.89 -44.42 -6.50
CA PRO A 10 13.77 -43.55 -7.29
C PRO A 10 13.20 -43.07 -8.64
N GLY A 11 11.99 -43.49 -9.01
CA GLY A 11 11.30 -43.12 -10.25
C GLY A 11 11.08 -41.60 -10.37
N ALA A 12 10.61 -40.93 -9.32
CA ALA A 12 10.54 -39.48 -9.23
C ALA A 12 11.73 -38.89 -8.44
N ARG A 13 12.44 -37.96 -9.06
CA ARG A 13 13.51 -37.17 -8.42
C ARG A 13 13.32 -35.70 -8.77
N LEU A 14 12.76 -34.94 -7.84
CA LEU A 14 12.51 -33.50 -8.03
C LEU A 14 13.79 -32.69 -8.30
N ARG A 15 14.96 -33.20 -7.87
CA ARG A 15 16.26 -32.60 -8.16
C ARG A 15 16.61 -32.56 -9.66
N ARG A 16 15.97 -33.38 -10.51
CA ARG A 16 16.20 -33.36 -11.97
C ARG A 16 15.89 -31.99 -12.56
N LEU A 17 14.73 -31.43 -12.21
CA LEU A 17 14.30 -30.08 -12.64
C LEU A 17 15.07 -28.94 -11.93
N ARG A 18 15.87 -29.27 -10.91
CA ARG A 18 16.67 -28.31 -10.14
C ARG A 18 18.16 -28.36 -10.52
N ARG A 19 18.56 -29.24 -11.43
CA ARG A 19 19.98 -29.51 -11.72
C ARG A 19 20.62 -28.36 -12.49
N ASP A 20 19.95 -27.89 -13.53
CA ASP A 20 20.48 -26.93 -14.49
C ASP A 20 19.61 -25.68 -14.57
N GLU A 21 20.21 -24.51 -14.83
CA GLU A 21 19.45 -23.26 -14.85
C GLU A 21 18.39 -23.24 -15.96
N PHE A 22 18.65 -23.82 -17.14
CA PHE A 22 17.64 -23.91 -18.20
C PHE A 22 16.39 -24.66 -17.71
N SER A 23 16.58 -25.76 -16.97
CA SER A 23 15.48 -26.56 -16.44
C SER A 23 14.70 -25.81 -15.37
N ARG A 24 15.39 -25.07 -14.49
CA ARG A 24 14.77 -24.21 -13.48
C ARG A 24 13.94 -23.10 -14.11
N ARG A 25 14.41 -22.50 -15.20
CA ARG A 25 13.67 -21.48 -15.96
C ARG A 25 12.42 -22.05 -16.62
N LEU A 26 12.52 -23.23 -17.24
CA LEU A 26 11.39 -23.87 -17.94
C LEU A 26 10.22 -24.20 -17.01
N VAL A 27 10.50 -24.59 -15.75
CA VAL A 27 9.46 -25.01 -14.80
C VAL A 27 9.13 -23.97 -13.73
N ARG A 28 9.63 -22.74 -13.87
CA ARG A 28 9.40 -21.67 -12.89
C ARG A 28 7.93 -21.25 -12.90
N GLU A 29 7.26 -21.37 -11.75
CA GLU A 29 5.83 -21.08 -11.61
C GLU A 29 5.53 -19.58 -11.48
N THR A 30 6.50 -18.78 -10.99
CA THR A 30 6.30 -17.37 -10.68
C THR A 30 7.48 -16.53 -11.14
N VAL A 31 7.18 -15.42 -11.80
CA VAL A 31 8.16 -14.40 -12.22
C VAL A 31 7.65 -13.06 -11.71
N LEU A 32 8.54 -12.29 -11.10
CA LEU A 32 8.30 -10.89 -10.75
C LEU A 32 8.75 -10.00 -11.92
N THR A 33 7.94 -9.01 -12.25
CA THR A 33 8.16 -8.03 -13.31
C THR A 33 7.99 -6.62 -12.77
N VAL A 34 8.42 -5.61 -13.54
CA VAL A 34 8.24 -4.20 -13.14
C VAL A 34 6.75 -3.81 -13.07
N ALA A 35 5.88 -4.47 -13.85
CA ALA A 35 4.44 -4.23 -13.84
C ALA A 35 3.76 -4.63 -12.52
N ASP A 36 4.44 -5.39 -11.67
CA ASP A 36 3.94 -5.79 -10.36
C ASP A 36 4.25 -4.75 -9.26
N LEU A 37 4.96 -3.65 -9.58
CA LEU A 37 5.54 -2.75 -8.58
C LEU A 37 4.78 -1.43 -8.47
N ILE A 38 4.52 -1.00 -7.25
CA ILE A 38 3.96 0.33 -6.95
C ILE A 38 4.87 0.99 -5.91
N GLN A 39 5.31 2.22 -6.16
CA GLN A 39 6.20 2.95 -5.26
C GLN A 39 5.39 3.89 -4.33
N PRO A 40 5.40 3.67 -3.01
CA PRO A 40 4.94 4.67 -2.05
C PRO A 40 5.88 5.88 -2.02
N LEU A 41 5.32 7.09 -1.98
CA LEU A 41 6.04 8.36 -1.96
C LEU A 41 5.45 9.29 -0.88
N PHE A 42 6.32 9.85 -0.04
CA PHE A 42 5.94 10.81 1.00
C PHE A 42 6.08 12.23 0.47
N VAL A 43 5.03 13.03 0.60
CA VAL A 43 4.99 14.39 0.05
C VAL A 43 5.00 15.42 1.19
N ILE A 44 5.85 16.45 1.09
CA ILE A 44 5.94 17.56 2.05
C ILE A 44 5.70 18.91 1.36
N GLU A 45 5.38 19.92 2.17
CA GLU A 45 5.34 21.31 1.73
C GLU A 45 6.73 21.87 1.40
N GLY A 46 6.77 22.94 0.62
CA GLY A 46 8.00 23.67 0.30
C GLY A 46 8.42 23.55 -1.17
N TRP A 47 9.71 23.75 -1.43
CA TRP A 47 10.27 23.79 -2.78
C TRP A 47 11.73 23.31 -2.80
N LYS A 48 12.08 22.40 -3.71
CA LYS A 48 13.43 21.83 -3.87
C LYS A 48 14.01 21.23 -2.59
N GLN A 49 13.17 20.51 -1.85
CA GLN A 49 13.58 19.82 -0.62
C GLN A 49 13.34 18.32 -0.73
N ARG A 50 14.30 17.56 -0.19
CA ARG A 50 14.26 16.14 0.08
C ARG A 50 14.68 15.92 1.53
N GLU A 51 13.84 15.28 2.34
CA GLU A 51 14.13 15.01 3.75
C GLU A 51 14.31 13.51 3.99
N PRO A 52 15.45 13.05 4.54
CA PRO A 52 15.63 11.63 4.81
C PRO A 52 14.73 11.14 5.95
N VAL A 53 14.14 9.96 5.78
CA VAL A 53 13.43 9.27 6.87
C VAL A 53 14.41 8.35 7.60
N ALA A 54 14.82 8.74 8.82
CA ALA A 54 15.89 8.04 9.55
C ALA A 54 15.62 6.54 9.79
N SER A 55 14.38 6.18 10.12
CA SER A 55 13.95 4.79 10.33
C SER A 55 13.73 4.00 9.03
N MET A 56 13.84 4.65 7.87
CA MET A 56 13.74 4.03 6.54
C MET A 56 14.90 4.48 5.63
N PRO A 57 16.14 4.00 5.87
CA PRO A 57 17.30 4.43 5.11
C PRO A 57 17.11 4.29 3.60
N GLY A 58 17.37 5.36 2.84
CA GLY A 58 17.18 5.42 1.39
C GLY A 58 15.78 5.90 0.96
N VAL A 59 14.85 6.10 1.90
CA VAL A 59 13.55 6.73 1.64
C VAL A 59 13.58 8.18 2.11
N GLU A 60 13.00 9.06 1.30
CA GLU A 60 12.95 10.50 1.52
C GLU A 60 11.51 11.03 1.43
N ARG A 61 11.22 12.12 2.13
CA ARG A 61 10.04 12.96 1.91
C ARG A 61 10.38 14.00 0.86
N LEU A 62 9.47 14.22 -0.08
CA LEU A 62 9.73 15.01 -1.27
C LEU A 62 8.76 16.19 -1.34
N THR A 63 9.29 17.37 -1.62
CA THR A 63 8.46 18.49 -2.12
C THR A 63 7.87 18.12 -3.48
N ILE A 64 6.73 18.72 -3.87
CA ILE A 64 6.03 18.35 -5.12
C ILE A 64 6.98 18.42 -6.34
N ASP A 65 7.89 19.39 -6.42
CA ASP A 65 8.82 19.48 -7.54
C ASP A 65 9.86 18.33 -7.57
N GLU A 66 10.31 17.87 -6.40
CA GLU A 66 11.20 16.71 -6.29
C GLU A 66 10.44 15.38 -6.48
N LEU A 67 9.17 15.33 -6.08
CA LEU A 67 8.25 14.22 -6.35
C LEU A 67 8.10 13.99 -7.85
N LEU A 68 7.93 15.05 -8.65
CA LEU A 68 7.83 14.93 -10.11
C LEU A 68 9.11 14.35 -10.74
N ARG A 69 10.29 14.73 -10.24
CA ARG A 69 11.58 14.17 -10.70
C ARG A 69 11.73 12.69 -10.34
N GLU A 70 11.31 12.31 -9.14
CA GLU A 70 11.31 10.92 -8.71
C GLU A 70 10.33 10.09 -9.56
N ALA A 71 9.11 10.59 -9.76
CA ALA A 71 8.09 9.97 -10.59
C ALA A 71 8.53 9.79 -12.05
N GLU A 72 9.24 10.76 -12.64
CA GLU A 72 9.85 10.59 -13.96
C GLU A 72 10.85 9.43 -14.01
N THR A 73 11.66 9.28 -12.95
CA THR A 73 12.66 8.22 -12.87
C THR A 73 11.97 6.85 -12.78
N LEU A 74 10.94 6.74 -11.96
CA LEU A 74 10.11 5.54 -11.81
C LEU A 74 9.39 5.18 -13.12
N ALA A 75 8.78 6.16 -13.79
CA ALA A 75 8.12 5.98 -15.08
C ALA A 75 9.13 5.53 -16.15
N LYS A 76 10.32 6.15 -16.20
CA LYS A 76 11.42 5.73 -17.10
C LYS A 76 11.86 4.30 -16.83
N LEU A 77 11.77 3.81 -15.59
CA LEU A 77 12.04 2.42 -15.20
C LEU A 77 10.88 1.46 -15.51
N GLY A 78 9.70 1.98 -15.82
CA GLY A 78 8.49 1.23 -16.18
C GLY A 78 7.59 0.90 -15.00
N VAL A 79 7.79 1.55 -13.83
CA VAL A 79 6.91 1.39 -12.67
C VAL A 79 5.53 1.97 -13.03
N PRO A 80 4.45 1.18 -12.97
CA PRO A 80 3.14 1.58 -13.48
C PRO A 80 2.42 2.64 -12.66
N ALA A 81 2.66 2.69 -11.35
CA ALA A 81 1.94 3.60 -10.46
C ALA A 81 2.74 4.00 -9.22
N VAL A 82 2.33 5.13 -8.63
CA VAL A 82 2.82 5.63 -7.34
C VAL A 82 1.67 5.76 -6.34
N ALA A 83 1.96 5.54 -5.06
CA ALA A 83 1.01 5.75 -3.96
C ALA A 83 1.45 6.95 -3.11
N LEU A 84 0.60 7.96 -3.02
CA LEU A 84 0.92 9.23 -2.36
C LEU A 84 0.50 9.23 -0.89
N PHE A 85 1.41 9.66 -0.03
CA PHE A 85 1.19 9.85 1.40
C PHE A 85 1.60 11.29 1.78
N PRO A 86 0.65 12.21 2.00
CA PRO A 86 1.00 13.57 2.42
C PRO A 86 1.51 13.56 3.87
N VAL A 87 2.54 14.36 4.12
CA VAL A 87 3.06 14.63 5.46
C VAL A 87 2.49 15.96 5.91
N THR A 88 1.26 15.92 6.42
CA THR A 88 0.51 17.11 6.82
C THR A 88 1.24 17.87 7.95
N PRO A 89 1.46 19.19 7.80
CA PRO A 89 2.14 19.96 8.81
C PRO A 89 1.29 20.07 10.09
N PRO A 90 1.91 20.16 11.29
CA PRO A 90 1.17 20.12 12.56
C PRO A 90 0.06 21.17 12.68
N GLU A 91 0.26 22.37 12.14
CA GLU A 91 -0.70 23.47 12.14
C GLU A 91 -1.95 23.22 11.29
N ALA A 92 -1.89 22.29 10.34
CA ALA A 92 -3.01 21.88 9.51
C ALA A 92 -3.78 20.69 10.09
N LYS A 93 -3.32 20.12 11.22
CA LYS A 93 -4.01 19.01 11.88
C LYS A 93 -5.10 19.52 12.81
N SER A 94 -6.27 18.90 12.76
CA SER A 94 -7.45 19.31 13.54
C SER A 94 -8.22 18.10 14.07
N LEU A 95 -9.23 18.32 14.92
CA LEU A 95 -10.11 17.24 15.40
C LEU A 95 -11.11 16.76 14.34
N ASP A 96 -11.50 17.65 13.43
CA ASP A 96 -12.46 17.40 12.35
C ASP A 96 -11.80 16.98 11.03
N ALA A 97 -10.47 16.87 11.01
CA ALA A 97 -9.66 16.48 9.86
C ALA A 97 -9.95 17.29 8.56
N VAL A 98 -10.34 18.56 8.68
CA VAL A 98 -10.76 19.39 7.53
C VAL A 98 -9.73 19.45 6.40
N ALA A 99 -8.43 19.36 6.72
CA ALA A 99 -7.35 19.35 5.75
C ALA A 99 -7.35 18.11 4.83
N ALA A 100 -8.06 17.04 5.18
CA ALA A 100 -8.13 15.82 4.37
C ALA A 100 -8.82 16.04 3.01
N TYR A 101 -9.78 16.97 2.95
CA TYR A 101 -10.59 17.25 1.77
C TYR A 101 -10.45 18.69 1.27
N ASP A 102 -9.41 19.41 1.69
CA ASP A 102 -9.10 20.73 1.15
C ASP A 102 -8.68 20.58 -0.33
N PRO A 103 -9.36 21.23 -1.29
CA PRO A 103 -8.96 21.18 -2.70
C PRO A 103 -7.52 21.67 -2.93
N GLU A 104 -7.00 22.54 -2.07
CA GLU A 104 -5.61 23.03 -2.08
C GLU A 104 -4.69 22.28 -1.10
N GLY A 105 -5.18 21.17 -0.54
CA GLY A 105 -4.41 20.23 0.27
C GLY A 105 -3.22 19.63 -0.49
N LEU A 106 -2.24 19.16 0.28
CA LEU A 106 -0.97 18.68 -0.26
C LEU A 106 -1.14 17.47 -1.19
N ALA A 107 -2.03 16.53 -0.84
CA ALA A 107 -2.33 15.37 -1.68
C ALA A 107 -2.95 15.79 -3.01
N GLN A 108 -3.98 16.64 -2.96
CA GLN A 108 -4.72 17.13 -4.11
C GLN A 108 -3.81 17.91 -5.07
N ARG A 109 -2.97 18.82 -4.55
CA ARG A 109 -1.97 19.55 -5.35
C ARG A 109 -0.94 18.60 -5.98
N ALA A 110 -0.47 17.58 -5.24
CA ALA A 110 0.48 16.60 -5.75
C ALA A 110 -0.13 15.74 -6.87
N VAL A 111 -1.38 15.30 -6.73
CA VAL A 111 -2.13 14.58 -7.77
C VAL A 111 -2.23 15.43 -9.04
N ARG A 112 -2.72 16.68 -8.94
CA ARG A 112 -2.84 17.58 -10.09
C ARG A 112 -1.50 17.77 -10.80
N ALA A 113 -0.42 17.99 -10.04
CA ALA A 113 0.92 18.14 -10.59
C ALA A 113 1.39 16.88 -11.32
N LEU A 114 1.20 15.69 -10.74
CA LEU A 114 1.57 14.42 -11.36
C LEU A 114 0.76 14.13 -12.62
N LYS A 115 -0.56 14.32 -12.61
CA LYS A 115 -1.40 14.08 -13.78
C LYS A 115 -1.10 15.05 -14.92
N ALA A 116 -0.74 16.30 -14.62
CA ALA A 116 -0.31 17.27 -15.62
C ALA A 116 1.06 16.93 -16.22
N HIS A 117 1.99 16.39 -15.42
CA HIS A 117 3.37 16.12 -15.82
C HIS A 117 3.59 14.74 -16.46
N LEU A 118 2.89 13.71 -15.94
CA LEU A 118 3.02 12.30 -16.30
C LEU A 118 1.61 11.66 -16.40
N PRO A 119 0.80 11.99 -17.41
CA PRO A 119 -0.60 11.57 -17.50
C PRO A 119 -0.79 10.04 -17.50
N GLU A 120 0.17 9.29 -18.03
CA GLU A 120 0.15 7.83 -18.12
C GLU A 120 0.56 7.12 -16.81
N LEU A 121 1.19 7.84 -15.87
CA LEU A 121 1.54 7.26 -14.57
C LEU A 121 0.28 7.17 -13.72
N GLY A 122 -0.01 5.96 -13.22
CA GLY A 122 -1.11 5.74 -12.29
C GLY A 122 -0.86 6.45 -10.96
N VAL A 123 -1.82 7.24 -10.48
CA VAL A 123 -1.74 7.92 -9.19
C VAL A 123 -2.74 7.32 -8.21
N ILE A 124 -2.22 6.69 -7.16
CA ILE A 124 -3.00 6.12 -6.06
C ILE A 124 -2.93 7.09 -4.88
N THR A 125 -4.10 7.48 -4.35
CA THR A 125 -4.19 8.34 -3.16
C THR A 125 -4.66 7.53 -1.96
N ASP A 126 -4.07 7.78 -0.80
CA ASP A 126 -4.53 7.21 0.48
C ASP A 126 -5.75 7.98 0.98
N VAL A 127 -6.82 7.26 1.34
CA VAL A 127 -8.03 7.85 1.95
C VAL A 127 -8.09 7.35 3.41
N ALA A 128 -7.67 8.22 4.32
CA ALA A 128 -7.59 7.99 5.76
C ALA A 128 -7.37 9.34 6.47
N LEU A 129 -7.79 9.45 7.74
CA LEU A 129 -7.69 10.72 8.47
C LEU A 129 -6.45 10.84 9.36
N ASP A 130 -5.64 9.79 9.54
CA ASP A 130 -4.50 9.82 10.46
C ASP A 130 -3.38 10.82 10.13
N PRO A 131 -3.16 11.25 8.86
CA PRO A 131 -2.24 12.34 8.59
C PRO A 131 -2.81 13.70 9.06
N PHE A 132 -4.13 13.84 9.12
CA PHE A 132 -4.84 15.11 9.27
C PHE A 132 -5.43 15.32 10.67
N THR A 133 -5.55 14.26 11.48
CA THR A 133 -6.04 14.38 12.85
C THR A 133 -4.96 14.80 13.83
N SER A 134 -5.32 15.63 14.80
CA SER A 134 -4.40 16.05 15.88
C SER A 134 -4.00 14.91 16.83
N HIS A 135 -4.80 13.84 16.87
CA HIS A 135 -4.58 12.63 17.69
C HIS A 135 -4.03 11.43 16.91
N GLY A 136 -3.91 11.50 15.58
CA GLY A 136 -3.29 10.46 14.75
C GLY A 136 -4.06 9.13 14.64
N GLN A 137 -5.38 9.16 14.88
CA GLN A 137 -6.29 8.03 14.58
C GLN A 137 -6.83 8.16 13.16
N ASP A 138 -7.26 7.04 12.56
CA ASP A 138 -7.71 6.99 11.16
C ASP A 138 -9.10 7.63 10.96
N GLY A 139 -9.79 7.99 12.05
CA GLY A 139 -11.12 8.59 12.06
C GLY A 139 -11.35 9.62 13.17
N LEU A 140 -12.53 10.21 13.19
CA LEU A 140 -12.98 11.16 14.23
C LEU A 140 -13.22 10.43 15.55
N ILE A 141 -13.00 11.10 16.69
CA ILE A 141 -13.15 10.50 18.03
C ILE A 141 -14.29 11.11 18.84
N ASP A 142 -14.94 10.30 19.67
CA ASP A 142 -15.90 10.76 20.68
C ASP A 142 -15.21 11.24 21.98
N GLU A 143 -16.00 11.62 22.97
CA GLU A 143 -15.50 12.07 24.29
C GLU A 143 -14.72 10.97 25.04
N SER A 144 -14.94 9.69 24.72
CA SER A 144 -14.22 8.55 25.31
C SER A 144 -12.91 8.24 24.58
N GLY A 145 -12.68 8.85 23.41
CA GLY A 145 -11.57 8.57 22.51
C GLY A 145 -11.80 7.38 21.57
N TYR A 146 -13.04 6.89 21.48
CA TYR A 146 -13.44 5.86 20.52
C TYR A 146 -13.58 6.47 19.12
N VAL A 147 -13.09 5.77 18.10
CA VAL A 147 -13.17 6.23 16.70
C VAL A 147 -14.59 5.97 16.18
N LEU A 148 -15.31 7.04 15.87
CA LEU A 148 -16.69 7.02 15.40
C LEU A 148 -16.75 6.55 13.94
N ASN A 149 -17.49 5.47 13.67
CA ASN A 149 -17.53 4.85 12.34
C ASN A 149 -18.19 5.76 11.28
N ASP A 150 -19.48 6.05 11.42
CA ASP A 150 -20.29 6.68 10.36
C ASP A 150 -19.91 8.16 10.13
N GLU A 151 -19.58 8.86 11.22
CA GLU A 151 -19.07 10.23 11.15
C GLU A 151 -17.71 10.29 10.45
N THR A 152 -16.86 9.28 10.65
CA THR A 152 -15.59 9.16 9.92
C THR A 152 -15.84 8.86 8.44
N VAL A 153 -16.70 7.91 8.12
CA VAL A 153 -17.07 7.57 6.72
C VAL A 153 -17.54 8.81 5.97
N SER A 154 -18.33 9.67 6.61
CA SER A 154 -18.80 10.92 6.03
C SER A 154 -17.65 11.87 5.62
N VAL A 155 -16.56 11.91 6.39
CA VAL A 155 -15.36 12.70 6.05
C VAL A 155 -14.51 12.02 4.98
N LEU A 156 -14.36 10.69 5.04
CA LEU A 156 -13.62 9.90 4.05
C LEU A 156 -14.23 10.02 2.65
N VAL A 157 -15.58 10.07 2.55
CA VAL A 157 -16.29 10.32 1.29
C VAL A 157 -15.86 11.66 0.69
N ARG A 158 -15.82 12.73 1.49
CA ARG A 158 -15.39 14.06 1.02
C ARG A 158 -13.93 14.07 0.58
N GLN A 159 -13.07 13.35 1.31
CA GLN A 159 -11.66 13.18 0.92
C GLN A 159 -11.54 12.45 -0.42
N ALA A 160 -12.20 11.30 -0.58
CA ALA A 160 -12.17 10.51 -1.81
C ALA A 160 -12.66 11.33 -3.02
N LEU A 161 -13.76 12.08 -2.89
CA LEU A 161 -14.25 12.98 -3.93
C LEU A 161 -13.21 14.05 -4.29
N SER A 162 -12.60 14.71 -3.29
CA SER A 162 -11.57 15.72 -3.55
C SER A 162 -10.34 15.16 -4.28
N HIS A 163 -10.00 13.89 -4.04
CA HIS A 163 -8.92 13.20 -4.74
C HIS A 163 -9.30 12.87 -6.18
N ALA A 164 -10.54 12.40 -6.41
CA ALA A 164 -11.07 12.15 -7.75
C ALA A 164 -11.16 13.44 -8.58
N GLU A 165 -11.64 14.54 -7.99
CA GLU A 165 -11.64 15.88 -8.58
C GLU A 165 -10.24 16.37 -8.96
N ALA A 166 -9.23 16.04 -8.16
CA ALA A 166 -7.83 16.34 -8.45
C ALA A 166 -7.25 15.50 -9.61
N GLY A 167 -7.93 14.42 -10.00
CA GLY A 167 -7.54 13.52 -11.09
C GLY A 167 -6.89 12.20 -10.62
N ALA A 168 -7.08 11.80 -9.37
CA ALA A 168 -6.55 10.53 -8.88
C ALA A 168 -7.16 9.35 -9.66
N ASP A 169 -6.30 8.43 -10.07
CA ASP A 169 -6.71 7.23 -10.79
C ASP A 169 -7.41 6.23 -9.87
N ILE A 170 -6.81 6.06 -8.69
CA ILE A 170 -7.24 5.11 -7.67
C ILE A 170 -7.31 5.85 -6.34
N VAL A 171 -8.45 5.75 -5.66
CA VAL A 171 -8.57 6.10 -4.25
C VAL A 171 -8.43 4.80 -3.44
N ALA A 172 -7.64 4.85 -2.37
CA ALA A 172 -7.31 3.66 -1.61
C ALA A 172 -7.64 3.85 -0.12
N PRO A 173 -8.91 3.61 0.27
CA PRO A 173 -9.38 3.73 1.66
C PRO A 173 -8.60 2.78 2.56
N SER A 174 -7.82 3.35 3.46
CA SER A 174 -6.95 2.60 4.38
C SER A 174 -7.40 2.68 5.84
N ASP A 175 -8.53 3.33 6.11
CA ASP A 175 -9.07 3.65 7.44
C ASP A 175 -9.60 2.47 8.26
N MET A 176 -10.08 1.39 7.61
CA MET A 176 -10.75 0.22 8.25
C MET A 176 -12.06 0.55 8.97
N MET A 177 -12.82 1.54 8.52
CA MET A 177 -14.20 1.73 8.98
C MET A 177 -15.14 0.72 8.28
N ASP A 178 -16.20 0.33 8.96
CA ASP A 178 -17.23 -0.53 8.37
C ASP A 178 -18.06 0.27 7.35
N GLY A 179 -18.32 -0.30 6.18
CA GLY A 179 -19.18 0.29 5.14
C GLY A 179 -18.57 1.44 4.33
N ARG A 180 -17.29 1.80 4.55
CA ARG A 180 -16.67 2.94 3.86
C ARG A 180 -16.58 2.74 2.35
N ILE A 181 -16.41 1.50 1.88
CA ILE A 181 -16.23 1.23 0.45
C ILE A 181 -17.52 1.55 -0.30
N GLY A 182 -18.65 1.10 0.24
CA GLY A 182 -19.97 1.32 -0.37
C GLY A 182 -20.30 2.81 -0.40
N ALA A 183 -20.09 3.51 0.72
CA ALA A 183 -20.31 4.95 0.80
C ALA A 183 -19.43 5.75 -0.18
N ILE A 184 -18.14 5.39 -0.31
CA ILE A 184 -17.22 6.03 -1.26
C ILE A 184 -17.63 5.71 -2.70
N ARG A 185 -17.98 4.46 -3.00
CA ARG A 185 -18.46 4.03 -4.33
C ARG A 185 -19.70 4.82 -4.73
N GLU A 186 -20.72 4.86 -3.90
CA GLU A 186 -21.97 5.60 -4.16
C GLU A 186 -21.71 7.08 -4.44
N ALA A 187 -20.80 7.69 -3.68
CA ALA A 187 -20.41 9.08 -3.87
C ALA A 187 -19.69 9.31 -5.20
N LEU A 188 -18.74 8.44 -5.58
CA LEU A 188 -18.04 8.52 -6.87
C LEU A 188 -19.01 8.37 -8.04
N GLU A 189 -19.91 7.38 -7.99
CA GLU A 189 -20.95 7.18 -9.01
C GLU A 189 -21.88 8.40 -9.13
N SER A 190 -22.32 8.95 -8.00
CA SER A 190 -23.27 10.08 -7.96
C SER A 190 -22.66 11.41 -8.45
N ASN A 191 -21.33 11.49 -8.53
CA ASN A 191 -20.60 12.68 -8.99
C ASN A 191 -19.86 12.43 -10.32
N ASP A 192 -20.30 11.46 -11.11
CA ASP A 192 -19.77 11.13 -12.45
C ASP A 192 -18.29 10.69 -12.49
N PHE A 193 -17.72 10.26 -11.35
CA PHE A 193 -16.36 9.69 -11.26
C PHE A 193 -16.35 8.18 -11.53
N ILE A 194 -17.08 7.74 -12.56
CA ILE A 194 -17.37 6.33 -12.89
C ILE A 194 -16.14 5.46 -13.24
N HIS A 195 -14.96 6.07 -13.39
CA HIS A 195 -13.70 5.38 -13.74
C HIS A 195 -12.63 5.47 -12.64
N THR A 196 -12.93 6.18 -11.55
CA THR A 196 -12.06 6.19 -10.38
C THR A 196 -12.17 4.84 -9.69
N ARG A 197 -11.04 4.16 -9.55
CA ARG A 197 -10.99 2.82 -8.95
C ARG A 197 -10.89 2.92 -7.44
N ILE A 198 -11.44 1.92 -6.75
CA ILE A 198 -11.28 1.75 -5.31
C ILE A 198 -10.34 0.58 -5.06
N LEU A 199 -9.21 0.90 -4.41
CA LEU A 199 -8.26 -0.07 -3.86
C LEU A 199 -8.49 -0.19 -2.35
N ALA A 200 -9.38 -1.10 -1.97
CA ALA A 200 -9.76 -1.28 -0.58
C ALA A 200 -8.62 -1.94 0.21
N TYR A 201 -8.20 -1.33 1.32
CA TYR A 201 -7.36 -2.02 2.31
C TYR A 201 -8.21 -2.96 3.15
N SER A 202 -8.76 -4.00 2.52
CA SER A 202 -9.74 -4.90 3.13
C SER A 202 -9.21 -5.63 4.34
N ALA A 203 -8.00 -6.19 4.24
CA ALA A 203 -7.38 -6.92 5.34
C ALA A 203 -6.17 -6.14 5.87
N LYS A 204 -6.43 -5.04 6.58
CA LYS A 204 -5.40 -4.23 7.27
C LYS A 204 -5.37 -4.58 8.77
N TYR A 205 -4.27 -5.19 9.18
CA TYR A 205 -4.06 -5.68 10.53
C TYR A 205 -3.50 -4.63 11.48
N ALA A 206 -3.85 -4.74 12.77
CA ALA A 206 -3.27 -4.00 13.88
C ALA A 206 -1.81 -4.40 14.13
N SER A 207 -0.91 -3.93 13.28
CA SER A 207 0.45 -4.46 13.19
C SER A 207 1.53 -3.59 13.85
N SER A 208 2.54 -4.24 14.42
CA SER A 208 3.77 -3.59 14.90
C SER A 208 4.76 -3.22 13.79
N PHE A 209 4.51 -3.63 12.53
CA PHE A 209 5.39 -3.32 11.40
C PHE A 209 5.22 -1.88 10.85
N TYR A 210 4.33 -1.06 11.42
CA TYR A 210 4.04 0.30 10.92
C TYR A 210 4.90 1.40 11.55
N GLY A 211 5.75 1.09 12.53
CA GLY A 211 6.58 2.09 13.23
C GLY A 211 7.30 3.07 12.29
N PRO A 212 8.11 2.60 11.33
CA PRO A 212 8.84 3.50 10.45
C PRO A 212 7.95 4.36 9.53
N PHE A 213 6.75 3.89 9.15
CA PHE A 213 5.78 4.69 8.40
C PHE A 213 5.24 5.84 9.26
N ARG A 214 4.93 5.58 10.54
CA ARG A 214 4.44 6.61 11.47
C ARG A 214 5.47 7.71 11.68
N ASP A 215 6.77 7.37 11.65
CA ASP A 215 7.85 8.36 11.63
C ASP A 215 7.87 9.15 10.31
N ALA A 216 7.71 8.45 9.19
CA ALA A 216 7.73 9.05 7.85
C ALA A 216 6.62 10.09 7.66
N VAL A 217 5.39 9.80 8.06
CA VAL A 217 4.24 10.73 7.93
C VAL A 217 4.05 11.67 9.13
N GLY A 218 4.91 11.56 10.16
CA GLY A 218 4.82 12.41 11.35
C GLY A 218 3.57 12.15 12.20
N SER A 219 2.98 10.96 12.13
CA SER A 219 1.82 10.57 12.95
C SER A 219 2.21 9.91 14.27
N ALA A 220 3.46 9.46 14.43
CA ALA A 220 3.95 8.82 15.66
C ALA A 220 3.77 9.71 16.91
N GLY A 221 4.06 11.00 16.79
CA GLY A 221 3.92 11.95 17.91
C GLY A 221 2.46 12.19 18.31
N ALA A 222 1.55 12.27 17.33
CA ALA A 222 0.13 12.46 17.55
C ALA A 222 -0.53 11.23 18.17
N LEU A 223 -0.22 10.04 17.65
CA LEU A 223 -0.76 8.78 18.17
C LEU A 223 -0.20 8.42 19.55
N GLY A 224 1.06 8.77 19.84
CA GLY A 224 1.70 8.52 21.12
C GLY A 224 1.69 7.03 21.50
N LYS A 225 1.07 6.72 22.65
CA LYS A 225 0.88 5.34 23.14
C LYS A 225 -0.45 4.71 22.70
N GLY A 226 -1.21 5.41 21.86
CA GLY A 226 -2.46 4.93 21.31
C GLY A 226 -2.27 3.70 20.44
N ASN A 227 -3.35 2.94 20.27
CA ASN A 227 -3.42 1.80 19.38
C ASN A 227 -4.58 1.98 18.40
N LYS A 228 -4.64 1.08 17.41
CA LYS A 228 -5.66 1.06 16.37
C LYS A 228 -6.53 -0.20 16.47
N TYR A 229 -6.60 -0.82 17.65
CA TYR A 229 -7.23 -2.14 17.87
C TYR A 229 -8.75 -2.09 17.84
N GLY A 230 -9.35 -0.89 17.90
CA GLY A 230 -10.79 -0.71 17.79
C GLY A 230 -11.33 -0.81 16.36
N TYR A 231 -10.47 -0.97 15.34
CA TYR A 231 -10.87 -1.00 13.93
C TYR A 231 -9.90 -1.79 13.03
N GLN A 232 -8.59 -1.77 13.28
CA GLN A 232 -7.67 -2.65 12.55
C GLN A 232 -7.74 -4.09 13.07
N MET A 233 -7.67 -5.05 12.16
CA MET A 233 -7.90 -6.47 12.46
C MET A 233 -6.87 -7.06 13.46
N ASP A 234 -7.31 -8.01 14.28
CA ASP A 234 -6.40 -8.78 15.14
C ASP A 234 -5.46 -9.66 14.29
N PRO A 235 -4.12 -9.57 14.45
CA PRO A 235 -3.16 -10.44 13.78
C PRO A 235 -3.42 -11.95 13.87
N ALA A 236 -4.15 -12.40 14.90
CA ALA A 236 -4.52 -13.81 15.07
C ALA A 236 -5.63 -14.30 14.11
N ASN A 237 -6.35 -13.39 13.46
CA ASN A 237 -7.56 -13.71 12.72
C ASN A 237 -7.30 -13.90 11.22
N SER A 238 -7.64 -15.09 10.71
CA SER A 238 -7.52 -15.43 9.28
C SER A 238 -8.88 -15.54 8.59
N ASP A 239 -9.89 -16.12 9.25
CA ASP A 239 -11.25 -16.23 8.68
C ASP A 239 -12.00 -14.89 8.61
N GLU A 240 -11.65 -13.95 9.50
CA GLU A 240 -12.17 -12.57 9.46
C GLU A 240 -11.76 -11.84 8.19
N ALA A 241 -10.52 -12.04 7.71
CA ALA A 241 -10.04 -11.38 6.48
C ALA A 241 -10.88 -11.75 5.25
N LEU A 242 -11.43 -12.97 5.22
CA LEU A 242 -12.34 -13.37 4.15
C LEU A 242 -13.69 -12.66 4.24
N ARG A 243 -14.17 -12.34 5.45
CA ARG A 243 -15.41 -11.57 5.62
C ARG A 243 -15.21 -10.12 5.21
N GLU A 244 -14.10 -9.50 5.64
CA GLU A 244 -13.72 -8.14 5.23
C GLU A 244 -13.64 -8.01 3.70
N VAL A 245 -12.89 -8.90 3.05
CA VAL A 245 -12.78 -8.89 1.59
C VAL A 245 -14.13 -9.12 0.91
N ALA A 246 -14.98 -10.01 1.44
CA ALA A 246 -16.29 -10.25 0.87
C ALA A 246 -17.18 -9.00 0.93
N MET A 247 -17.19 -8.29 2.07
CA MET A 247 -17.96 -7.06 2.24
C MET A 247 -17.47 -5.95 1.29
N ASP A 248 -16.15 -5.71 1.24
CA ASP A 248 -15.59 -4.69 0.35
C ASP A 248 -15.87 -4.96 -1.14
N LEU A 249 -15.87 -6.24 -1.55
CA LEU A 249 -16.22 -6.62 -2.92
C LEU A 249 -17.72 -6.41 -3.21
N GLU A 250 -18.59 -6.76 -2.26
CA GLU A 250 -20.04 -6.50 -2.36
C GLU A 250 -20.34 -5.00 -2.43
N GLU A 251 -19.57 -4.19 -1.72
CA GLU A 251 -19.63 -2.74 -1.68
C GLU A 251 -19.01 -2.03 -2.91
N GLY A 252 -18.35 -2.77 -3.81
CA GLY A 252 -17.86 -2.23 -5.08
C GLY A 252 -16.39 -1.83 -5.12
N ALA A 253 -15.54 -2.46 -4.30
CA ALA A 253 -14.09 -2.40 -4.48
C ALA A 253 -13.67 -3.06 -5.81
N ASP A 254 -12.81 -2.38 -6.57
CA ASP A 254 -12.23 -2.93 -7.81
C ASP A 254 -11.04 -3.85 -7.51
N ILE A 255 -10.31 -3.54 -6.43
CA ILE A 255 -9.09 -4.20 -6.01
C ILE A 255 -9.11 -4.28 -4.48
N VAL A 256 -8.71 -5.43 -3.94
CA VAL A 256 -8.57 -5.64 -2.49
C VAL A 256 -7.11 -5.74 -2.09
N MET A 257 -6.76 -5.28 -0.90
CA MET A 257 -5.38 -5.26 -0.41
C MET A 257 -5.23 -5.92 0.96
N ILE A 258 -4.13 -6.67 1.11
CA ILE A 258 -3.67 -7.24 2.37
C ILE A 258 -2.48 -6.41 2.87
N LYS A 259 -2.54 -5.99 4.13
CA LYS A 259 -1.50 -5.18 4.79
C LYS A 259 -1.36 -5.59 6.26
N PRO A 260 -0.15 -5.90 6.77
CA PRO A 260 1.15 -6.00 6.09
C PRO A 260 1.28 -7.14 5.07
N GLY A 261 2.44 -7.22 4.40
CA GLY A 261 2.68 -8.17 3.32
C GLY A 261 3.29 -9.50 3.79
N LEU A 262 4.60 -9.53 3.99
CA LEU A 262 5.37 -10.74 4.31
C LEU A 262 4.83 -11.53 5.53
N PRO A 263 4.36 -10.90 6.62
CA PRO A 263 3.83 -11.64 7.77
C PRO A 263 2.46 -12.28 7.53
N TYR A 264 1.77 -11.97 6.42
CA TYR A 264 0.38 -12.36 6.13
C TYR A 264 0.23 -13.03 4.75
N LEU A 265 1.29 -13.68 4.25
CA LEU A 265 1.25 -14.37 2.95
C LEU A 265 0.20 -15.50 2.89
N ASP A 266 -0.13 -16.11 4.03
CA ASP A 266 -1.23 -17.06 4.16
C ASP A 266 -2.58 -16.40 3.87
N ILE A 267 -2.80 -15.17 4.35
CA ILE A 267 -4.01 -14.39 4.06
C ILE A 267 -4.09 -14.06 2.58
N VAL A 268 -2.99 -13.61 1.97
CA VAL A 268 -2.91 -13.35 0.51
C VAL A 268 -3.31 -14.60 -0.28
N ARG A 269 -2.80 -15.77 0.11
CA ARG A 269 -3.12 -17.04 -0.53
C ARG A 269 -4.60 -17.39 -0.39
N ARG A 270 -5.15 -17.28 0.82
CA ARG A 270 -6.57 -17.57 1.09
C ARG A 270 -7.50 -16.64 0.32
N VAL A 271 -7.22 -15.35 0.29
CA VAL A 271 -8.00 -14.37 -0.48
C VAL A 271 -7.94 -14.65 -1.98
N ARG A 272 -6.74 -14.94 -2.50
CA ARG A 272 -6.58 -15.30 -3.91
C ARG A 272 -7.34 -16.58 -4.29
N ASP A 273 -7.30 -17.59 -3.44
CA ASP A 273 -8.00 -18.87 -3.66
C ASP A 273 -9.52 -18.74 -3.58
N GLN A 274 -10.02 -17.91 -2.64
CA GLN A 274 -11.45 -17.79 -2.36
C GLN A 274 -12.17 -16.88 -3.36
N PHE A 275 -11.58 -15.75 -3.72
CA PHE A 275 -12.27 -14.70 -4.47
C PHE A 275 -11.82 -14.57 -5.93
N ALA A 276 -10.58 -14.97 -6.25
CA ALA A 276 -10.01 -14.85 -7.59
C ALA A 276 -10.12 -13.43 -8.22
N VAL A 277 -10.09 -12.38 -7.38
CA VAL A 277 -10.12 -10.96 -7.75
C VAL A 277 -8.71 -10.34 -7.77
N PRO A 278 -8.52 -9.16 -8.40
CA PRO A 278 -7.28 -8.40 -8.27
C PRO A 278 -6.91 -8.20 -6.80
N THR A 279 -5.77 -8.75 -6.40
CA THR A 279 -5.31 -8.76 -5.00
C THR A 279 -3.98 -8.06 -4.89
N PHE A 280 -3.94 -6.91 -4.22
CA PHE A 280 -2.70 -6.17 -3.97
C PHE A 280 -2.16 -6.49 -2.57
N VAL A 281 -0.87 -6.24 -2.38
CA VAL A 281 -0.20 -6.45 -1.08
C VAL A 281 0.73 -5.28 -0.79
N TYR A 282 0.74 -4.82 0.45
CA TYR A 282 1.68 -3.80 0.89
C TYR A 282 2.84 -4.42 1.67
N GLN A 283 4.05 -4.44 1.08
CA GLN A 283 5.28 -4.66 1.84
C GLN A 283 5.63 -3.41 2.64
N VAL A 284 5.25 -3.39 3.92
CA VAL A 284 5.19 -2.14 4.68
C VAL A 284 6.55 -1.66 5.17
N SER A 285 6.55 -0.47 5.77
CA SER A 285 7.75 0.25 6.19
C SER A 285 8.66 -0.54 7.13
N GLY A 286 8.10 -1.32 8.06
CA GLY A 286 8.85 -2.18 8.97
C GLY A 286 9.50 -3.37 8.26
N GLU A 287 8.84 -3.93 7.25
CA GLU A 287 9.41 -5.00 6.42
C GLU A 287 10.61 -4.45 5.61
N TYR A 288 10.44 -3.27 5.01
CA TYR A 288 11.52 -2.55 4.34
C TYR A 288 12.70 -2.28 5.27
N ALA A 289 12.45 -1.68 6.43
CA ALA A 289 13.48 -1.31 7.40
C ALA A 289 14.21 -2.54 7.95
N MET A 290 13.49 -3.64 8.21
CA MET A 290 14.06 -4.91 8.66
C MET A 290 15.07 -5.47 7.64
N LEU A 291 14.69 -5.53 6.35
CA LEU A 291 15.57 -6.03 5.30
C LEU A 291 16.77 -5.09 5.07
N ARG A 292 16.54 -3.78 5.05
CA ARG A 292 17.61 -2.77 4.96
C ARG A 292 18.61 -2.86 6.11
N ALA A 293 18.13 -3.01 7.34
CA ALA A 293 18.99 -3.10 8.52
C ALA A 293 19.88 -4.35 8.45
N ALA A 294 19.29 -5.52 8.16
CA ALA A 294 20.03 -6.77 8.03
C ALA A 294 21.08 -6.70 6.91
N ALA A 295 20.73 -6.12 5.75
CA ALA A 295 21.65 -5.96 4.63
C ALA A 295 22.81 -5.00 4.95
N ARG A 296 22.53 -3.84 5.56
CA ARG A 296 23.57 -2.87 5.95
C ARG A 296 24.53 -3.41 7.01
N ASN A 297 24.07 -4.35 7.84
CA ASN A 297 24.92 -5.05 8.80
C ASN A 297 25.70 -6.22 8.18
N GLY A 298 25.54 -6.47 6.88
CA GLY A 298 26.19 -7.58 6.17
C GLY A 298 25.64 -8.96 6.53
N TRP A 299 24.44 -9.04 7.14
CA TRP A 299 23.84 -10.32 7.52
C TRP A 299 23.15 -11.01 6.36
N LEU A 300 22.65 -10.22 5.40
CA LEU A 300 21.95 -10.69 4.20
C LEU A 300 22.46 -9.95 2.96
N ASP A 301 22.51 -10.64 1.83
CA ASP A 301 22.68 -9.99 0.53
C ASP A 301 21.39 -9.24 0.16
N GLU A 302 21.49 -7.92 0.00
CA GLU A 302 20.32 -7.05 -0.16
C GLU A 302 19.49 -7.42 -1.39
N ARG A 303 20.16 -7.56 -2.54
CA ARG A 303 19.47 -7.82 -3.82
C ARG A 303 18.77 -9.17 -3.76
N ALA A 304 19.44 -10.21 -3.28
CA ALA A 304 18.86 -11.54 -3.19
C ALA A 304 17.64 -11.56 -2.26
N VAL A 305 17.74 -11.03 -1.04
CA VAL A 305 16.64 -11.12 -0.08
C VAL A 305 15.44 -10.23 -0.46
N VAL A 306 15.70 -9.05 -1.03
CA VAL A 306 14.61 -8.18 -1.49
C VAL A 306 13.86 -8.84 -2.65
N MET A 307 14.58 -9.35 -3.66
CA MET A 307 13.97 -10.07 -4.77
C MET A 307 13.19 -11.31 -4.31
N GLU A 308 13.74 -12.07 -3.34
CA GLU A 308 13.07 -13.23 -2.77
C GLU A 308 11.80 -12.86 -2.00
N SER A 309 11.82 -11.76 -1.24
CA SER A 309 10.65 -11.27 -0.48
C SER A 309 9.49 -10.87 -1.40
N LEU A 310 9.76 -10.14 -2.48
CA LEU A 310 8.74 -9.73 -3.45
C LEU A 310 8.25 -10.92 -4.28
N LEU A 311 9.14 -11.85 -4.63
CA LEU A 311 8.76 -13.10 -5.29
C LEU A 311 7.85 -13.96 -4.39
N ALA A 312 8.07 -13.97 -3.07
CA ALA A 312 7.21 -14.67 -2.13
C ALA A 312 5.79 -14.06 -2.10
N ILE A 313 5.68 -12.72 -2.11
CA ILE A 313 4.41 -12.01 -2.19
C ILE A 313 3.69 -12.32 -3.52
N LYS A 314 4.39 -12.25 -4.66
CA LYS A 314 3.83 -12.62 -5.97
C LYS A 314 3.33 -14.07 -5.98
N ARG A 315 4.16 -15.01 -5.48
CA ARG A 315 3.83 -16.44 -5.41
C ARG A 315 2.62 -16.72 -4.51
N ALA A 316 2.47 -15.95 -3.44
CA ALA A 316 1.31 -16.08 -2.54
C ALA A 316 -0.01 -15.76 -3.28
N GLY A 317 0.02 -14.90 -4.29
CA GLY A 317 -1.14 -14.62 -5.14
C GLY A 317 -1.37 -13.15 -5.44
N ALA A 318 -0.43 -12.26 -5.07
CA ALA A 318 -0.56 -10.83 -5.34
C ALA A 318 -0.44 -10.51 -6.83
N ASP A 319 -1.30 -9.64 -7.33
CA ASP A 319 -1.22 -9.08 -8.68
C ASP A 319 -0.26 -7.89 -8.74
N ALA A 320 -0.26 -7.02 -7.73
CA ALA A 320 0.72 -5.94 -7.57
C ALA A 320 1.13 -5.74 -6.10
N ILE A 321 2.28 -5.09 -5.91
CA ILE A 321 2.94 -4.93 -4.62
C ILE A 321 3.31 -3.47 -4.41
N LEU A 322 2.75 -2.87 -3.35
CA LEU A 322 3.23 -1.60 -2.83
C LEU A 322 4.50 -1.87 -2.04
N THR A 323 5.63 -1.36 -2.52
CA THR A 323 6.94 -1.56 -1.88
C THR A 323 7.84 -0.35 -2.03
N TYR A 324 8.53 0.00 -0.95
CA TYR A 324 9.54 1.06 -0.96
C TYR A 324 10.80 0.68 -1.76
N PHE A 325 10.93 -0.59 -2.17
CA PHE A 325 11.99 -1.07 -3.05
C PHE A 325 11.66 -0.95 -4.55
N ALA A 326 10.48 -0.45 -4.94
CA ALA A 326 9.99 -0.55 -6.32
C ALA A 326 10.97 0.05 -7.35
N GLY A 327 11.47 1.27 -7.14
CA GLY A 327 12.45 1.89 -8.03
C GLY A 327 13.77 1.10 -8.10
N GLN A 328 14.27 0.61 -6.97
CA GLN A 328 15.51 -0.17 -6.91
C GLN A 328 15.37 -1.52 -7.62
N VAL A 329 14.27 -2.23 -7.38
CA VAL A 329 13.98 -3.53 -7.99
C VAL A 329 13.73 -3.39 -9.48
N ALA A 330 13.04 -2.34 -9.91
CA ALA A 330 12.86 -2.05 -11.33
C ALA A 330 14.21 -1.86 -12.06
N ALA A 331 15.17 -1.16 -11.43
CA ALA A 331 16.52 -1.02 -11.97
C ALA A 331 17.26 -2.38 -12.03
N TRP A 332 17.15 -3.22 -11.00
CA TRP A 332 17.76 -4.56 -11.02
C TRP A 332 17.17 -5.49 -12.08
N LEU A 333 15.86 -5.42 -12.30
CA LEU A 333 15.16 -6.22 -13.30
C LEU A 333 15.51 -5.82 -14.74
N ARG A 334 15.96 -4.59 -14.99
CA ARG A 334 16.44 -4.15 -16.31
C ARG A 334 17.86 -4.59 -16.64
N GLN A 335 18.66 -4.91 -15.62
CA GLN A 335 20.07 -5.28 -15.78
C GLN A 335 20.28 -6.78 -16.01
N GLY A 336 19.25 -7.61 -15.81
CA GLY A 336 19.30 -9.07 -15.95
C GLY A 336 18.34 -9.57 -17.03
#